data_AF-A0A3B9Q2K4-F1
#
_entry.id   AF-A0A3B9Q2K4-F1
#
_cell.length_a   1.000
_cell.length_b   1.000
_cell.length_c   1.000
_cell.angle_alpha   90.00
_cell.angle_beta   90.00
_cell.angle_gamma   90.00
#
_symmetry.space_group_name_H-M   'P 1'
#
loop_
_entity.id
_entity.type
_entity.pdbx_description
1 polymer ?
#
loop_
_entity_poly.entity_id
_entity_poly.type
_entity_poly.pdbx_seq_one_letter_code
_entity_poly.pdbx_strand_id
1 'polypeptide(L)'
;MKPKVFIFTMIFAATIALAACSSTATVEEGNQPTLQEMAAPTDVTMEEQAAPAADTVSFSMDIMPVLVEFAQPAHSVEGEGGVFLENYEDVMKYVISGDPEGSELYKRLIGDGVDIMPPSGKLPDATIQLFYDWIAQGALNN
;
A
#
# COMPACT_ATOMS: atom_id res chain seq x y z
N MET A 1 -26.13 -42.11 -4.58
CA MET A 1 -27.53 -41.63 -4.61
C MET A 1 -28.30 -42.08 -3.37
N LYS A 2 -28.63 -41.15 -2.48
CA LYS A 2 -29.84 -41.10 -1.62
C LYS A 2 -29.84 -39.74 -0.92
N PRO A 3 -30.91 -38.93 -1.03
CA PRO A 3 -30.92 -37.52 -0.65
C PRO A 3 -31.42 -37.35 0.79
N LYS A 4 -30.83 -36.43 1.57
CA LYS A 4 -31.41 -35.98 2.84
C LYS A 4 -31.12 -34.49 3.01
N VAL A 5 -32.06 -33.66 2.61
CA VAL A 5 -33.11 -33.01 3.44
C VAL A 5 -32.65 -31.60 3.80
N PHE A 6 -33.20 -30.66 3.04
CA PHE A 6 -33.13 -29.23 3.19
C PHE A 6 -34.08 -28.85 4.35
N ILE A 7 -33.56 -28.32 5.46
CA ILE A 7 -34.39 -27.70 6.50
C ILE A 7 -33.96 -26.25 6.63
N PHE A 8 -34.83 -25.42 6.07
CA PHE A 8 -34.92 -23.98 6.19
C PHE A 8 -35.37 -23.66 7.63
N THR A 9 -34.57 -22.93 8.41
CA THR A 9 -35.08 -22.26 9.61
C THR A 9 -34.43 -20.90 9.74
N MET A 10 -35.25 -19.93 9.38
CA MET A 10 -35.02 -18.50 9.39
C MET A 10 -35.36 -17.98 10.79
N ILE A 11 -34.37 -17.46 11.54
CA ILE A 11 -34.62 -16.55 12.67
C ILE A 11 -33.59 -15.42 12.56
N PHE A 12 -33.96 -14.38 11.81
CA PHE A 12 -33.30 -13.07 11.88
C PHE A 12 -34.12 -12.22 12.85
N ALA A 13 -33.57 -11.98 14.03
CA ALA A 13 -34.07 -10.98 14.96
C ALA A 13 -32.87 -10.14 15.41
N ALA A 14 -32.64 -9.03 14.72
CA ALA A 14 -31.66 -8.03 15.11
C ALA A 14 -32.29 -6.65 14.97
N THR A 15 -32.99 -6.23 16.03
CA THR A 15 -33.36 -4.82 16.25
C THR A 15 -32.30 -4.20 17.13
N ILE A 16 -31.37 -3.44 16.53
CA ILE A 16 -30.56 -2.47 17.26
C ILE A 16 -30.69 -1.16 16.51
N ALA A 17 -31.48 -0.26 17.09
CA ALA A 17 -31.49 1.16 16.74
C ALA A 17 -30.35 1.84 17.50
N LEU A 18 -29.51 2.61 16.83
CA LEU A 18 -28.82 3.72 17.48
C LEU A 18 -28.42 4.84 16.52
N ALA A 19 -29.07 5.98 16.76
CA ALA A 19 -28.60 7.36 16.69
C ALA A 19 -27.81 7.84 15.45
N ALA A 20 -28.49 8.68 14.67
CA ALA A 20 -27.89 9.65 13.77
C ALA A 20 -27.23 10.80 14.57
N CYS A 21 -25.99 11.12 14.24
CA CYS A 21 -25.41 12.45 14.47
C CYS A 21 -24.77 12.91 13.16
N SER A 22 -25.46 13.83 12.47
CA SER A 22 -24.93 14.57 11.32
C SER A 22 -23.97 15.64 11.83
N SER A 23 -22.70 15.57 11.43
CA SER A 23 -21.76 16.68 11.59
C SER A 23 -21.52 17.31 10.23
N THR A 24 -22.36 18.29 9.90
CA THR A 24 -22.13 19.28 8.84
C THR A 24 -20.90 20.10 9.21
N ALA A 25 -19.77 19.82 8.57
CA ALA A 25 -18.61 20.70 8.61
C ALA A 25 -18.87 21.86 7.65
N THR A 26 -19.42 22.94 8.18
CA THR A 26 -19.33 24.27 7.58
C THR A 26 -17.88 24.73 7.69
N VAL A 27 -17.16 24.82 6.58
CA VAL A 27 -15.95 25.64 6.51
C VAL A 27 -16.39 27.05 6.15
N GLU A 28 -16.18 27.95 7.10
CA GLU A 28 -16.34 29.40 6.97
C GLU A 28 -15.49 29.93 5.82
N GLU A 29 -16.16 30.58 4.87
CA GLU A 29 -15.54 31.49 3.92
C GLU A 29 -15.23 32.81 4.64
N GLY A 30 -14.04 32.84 5.26
CA GLY A 30 -13.48 34.00 5.93
C GLY A 30 -12.87 34.99 4.93
N ASN A 31 -13.68 35.97 4.56
CA ASN A 31 -13.36 37.21 3.85
C ASN A 31 -12.02 37.87 4.25
N GLN A 32 -11.06 37.94 3.32
CA GLN A 32 -9.87 38.80 3.43
C GLN A 32 -10.15 40.20 2.87
N PRO A 33 -9.88 41.29 3.61
CA PRO A 33 -9.97 42.64 3.10
C PRO A 33 -8.66 43.09 2.42
N THR A 34 -8.85 43.82 1.32
CA THR A 34 -8.11 45.00 0.82
C THR A 34 -6.59 44.95 0.67
N LEU A 35 -6.19 45.16 -0.59
CA LEU A 35 -4.88 45.57 -1.07
C LEU A 35 -4.35 46.80 -0.34
N GLN A 36 -3.17 46.67 0.26
CA GLN A 36 -2.31 47.81 0.56
C GLN A 36 -0.86 47.47 0.28
N GLU A 37 -0.36 48.13 -0.77
CA GLU A 37 0.98 48.11 -1.31
C GLU A 37 1.93 48.92 -0.44
N MET A 38 3.01 48.31 0.08
CA MET A 38 4.19 49.03 0.58
C MET A 38 5.48 48.17 0.50
N ALA A 39 6.40 48.61 -0.36
CA ALA A 39 7.86 48.52 -0.29
C ALA A 39 8.60 47.15 -0.40
N ALA A 40 9.52 47.11 -1.38
CA ALA A 40 10.52 46.07 -1.66
C ALA A 40 11.74 46.09 -0.70
N PRO A 41 12.75 45.23 -0.91
CA PRO A 41 12.73 43.77 -0.85
C PRO A 41 13.61 43.30 0.32
N THR A 42 13.06 42.52 1.25
CA THR A 42 13.90 41.81 2.23
C THR A 42 14.45 40.56 1.57
N ASP A 43 15.78 40.49 1.53
CA ASP A 43 16.62 39.33 1.31
C ASP A 43 15.95 38.05 1.84
N VAL A 44 15.31 37.31 0.95
CA VAL A 44 14.91 35.93 1.22
C VAL A 44 16.14 35.09 0.99
N THR A 45 16.91 34.89 2.07
CA THR A 45 17.63 33.64 2.25
C THR A 45 16.66 32.53 1.89
N MET A 46 16.87 31.91 0.74
CA MET A 46 16.28 30.62 0.44
C MET A 46 16.90 29.66 1.44
N GLU A 47 16.25 29.55 2.60
CA GLU A 47 16.32 28.31 3.35
C GLU A 47 15.79 27.26 2.38
N GLU A 48 16.75 26.51 1.82
CA GLU A 48 16.53 25.20 1.22
C GLU A 48 15.80 24.39 2.28
N GLN A 49 14.48 24.50 2.30
CA GLN A 49 13.56 23.67 3.04
C GLN A 49 13.76 22.27 2.46
N ALA A 50 14.70 21.53 3.05
CA ALA A 50 14.88 20.13 2.77
C ALA A 50 13.51 19.47 2.85
N ALA A 51 13.09 18.83 1.77
CA ALA A 51 11.89 18.02 1.77
C ALA A 51 11.93 17.11 3.01
N PRO A 52 10.80 16.92 3.72
CA PRO A 52 10.77 15.98 4.83
C PRO A 52 11.33 14.66 4.32
N ALA A 53 12.32 14.11 5.01
CA ALA A 53 12.84 12.79 4.69
C ALA A 53 11.64 11.84 4.68
N ALA A 54 11.39 11.20 3.53
CA ALA A 54 10.33 10.22 3.45
C ALA A 54 10.58 9.14 4.50
N ASP A 55 9.54 8.77 5.25
CA ASP A 55 9.63 7.71 6.24
C ASP A 55 10.16 6.43 5.57
N THR A 56 11.14 5.80 6.20
CA THR A 56 11.77 4.59 5.66
C THR A 56 10.82 3.40 5.77
N VAL A 57 10.56 2.73 4.65
CA VAL A 57 9.74 1.51 4.62
C VAL A 57 10.51 0.37 5.27
N SER A 58 9.86 -0.37 6.15
CA SER A 58 10.42 -1.53 6.84
C SER A 58 10.12 -2.83 6.09
N PHE A 59 11.15 -3.63 5.84
CA PHE A 59 10.92 -4.95 5.27
C PHE A 59 10.08 -5.83 6.19
N SER A 60 10.43 -5.87 7.49
CA SER A 60 9.77 -6.76 8.44
C SER A 60 8.33 -6.34 8.78
N MET A 61 8.06 -5.02 8.82
CA MET A 61 6.76 -4.49 9.25
C MET A 61 5.83 -4.16 8.09
N ASP A 62 6.35 -3.74 6.92
CA ASP A 62 5.52 -3.26 5.81
C ASP A 62 5.48 -4.25 4.64
N ILE A 63 6.62 -4.84 4.27
CA ILE A 63 6.73 -5.69 3.08
C ILE A 63 6.39 -7.15 3.37
N MET A 64 6.99 -7.72 4.41
CA MET A 64 6.83 -9.14 4.74
C MET A 64 5.36 -9.53 5.00
N PRO A 65 4.53 -8.75 5.72
CA PRO A 65 3.12 -9.12 5.91
C PRO A 65 2.35 -9.23 4.58
N VAL A 66 2.66 -8.38 3.61
CA VAL A 66 2.03 -8.45 2.27
C VAL A 66 2.50 -9.71 1.53
N LEU A 67 3.78 -10.06 1.63
CA LEU A 67 4.30 -11.29 1.03
C LEU A 67 3.67 -12.54 1.67
N VAL A 68 3.51 -12.57 2.99
CA VAL A 68 2.84 -13.66 3.71
C VAL A 68 1.40 -13.83 3.23
N GLU A 69 0.67 -12.73 3.03
CA GLU A 69 -0.74 -12.78 2.63
C GLU A 69 -0.93 -13.14 1.14
N PHE A 70 -0.18 -12.51 0.25
CA PHE A 70 -0.47 -12.55 -1.19
C PHE A 70 0.50 -13.38 -2.03
N ALA A 71 1.72 -13.64 -1.53
CA ALA A 71 2.76 -14.33 -2.29
C ALA A 71 3.03 -15.75 -1.77
N GLN A 72 3.33 -15.90 -0.47
CA GLN A 72 3.74 -17.17 0.15
C GLN A 72 2.74 -18.33 0.02
N PRO A 73 1.41 -18.14 -0.10
CA PRO A 73 0.50 -19.25 -0.40
C PRO A 73 0.88 -20.02 -1.68
N ALA A 74 1.54 -19.35 -2.63
CA ALA A 74 2.09 -19.98 -3.83
C ALA A 74 3.62 -20.00 -3.85
N HIS A 75 4.29 -19.05 -3.21
CA HIS A 75 5.74 -18.82 -3.29
C HIS A 75 6.47 -19.16 -1.98
N SER A 76 6.11 -20.29 -1.38
CA SER A 76 6.76 -20.90 -0.22
C SER A 76 7.30 -22.29 -0.58
N VAL A 77 8.00 -22.95 0.35
CA VAL A 77 8.47 -24.33 0.16
C VAL A 77 7.35 -25.33 -0.13
N GLU A 78 6.14 -25.04 0.36
CA GLU A 78 4.93 -25.86 0.15
C GLU A 78 4.07 -25.36 -1.02
N GLY A 79 4.44 -24.21 -1.60
CA GLY A 79 3.70 -23.56 -2.67
C GLY A 79 4.09 -24.07 -4.07
N GLU A 80 3.17 -23.90 -5.03
CA GLU A 80 3.30 -24.40 -6.40
C GLU A 80 3.91 -23.36 -7.38
N GLY A 81 4.31 -22.18 -6.88
CA GLY A 81 4.77 -21.04 -7.67
C GLY A 81 6.22 -21.16 -8.18
N GLY A 82 6.95 -22.20 -7.77
CA GLY A 82 8.29 -22.53 -8.31
C GLY A 82 9.42 -21.57 -7.94
N VAL A 83 9.14 -20.56 -7.12
CA VAL A 83 10.11 -19.62 -6.53
C VAL A 83 9.72 -19.34 -5.08
N PHE A 84 10.70 -18.95 -4.26
CA PHE A 84 10.52 -18.71 -2.84
C PHE A 84 10.57 -17.22 -2.52
N LEU A 85 9.67 -16.75 -1.65
CA LEU A 85 9.56 -15.38 -1.15
C LEU A 85 9.30 -15.40 0.38
N GLU A 86 9.98 -16.30 1.10
CA GLU A 86 9.73 -16.59 2.53
C GLU A 86 10.54 -15.73 3.50
N ASN A 87 11.67 -15.19 3.03
CA ASN A 87 12.59 -14.37 3.82
C ASN A 87 13.25 -13.30 2.95
N TYR A 88 14.02 -12.43 3.58
CA TYR A 88 14.71 -11.33 2.90
C TYR A 88 15.63 -11.83 1.79
N GLU A 89 16.44 -12.85 2.06
CA GLU A 89 17.41 -13.40 1.11
C GLU A 89 16.73 -14.00 -0.13
N ASP A 90 15.56 -14.61 0.04
CA ASP A 90 14.75 -15.14 -1.04
C ASP A 90 14.13 -14.04 -1.89
N VAL A 91 13.57 -13.02 -1.25
CA VAL A 91 12.98 -11.86 -1.93
C VAL A 91 14.03 -11.10 -2.75
N MET A 92 15.22 -10.91 -2.19
CA MET A 92 16.31 -10.17 -2.84
C MET A 92 16.83 -10.82 -4.12
N LYS A 93 16.50 -12.09 -4.40
CA LYS A 93 16.80 -12.74 -5.70
C LYS A 93 16.04 -12.08 -6.86
N TYR A 94 14.97 -11.35 -6.58
CA TYR A 94 14.08 -10.72 -7.58
C TYR A 94 14.05 -9.19 -7.48
N VAL A 95 14.94 -8.63 -6.65
CA VAL A 95 15.01 -7.20 -6.36
C VAL A 95 16.40 -6.67 -6.70
N ILE A 96 16.42 -5.54 -7.40
CA ILE A 96 17.61 -4.73 -7.63
C ILE A 96 17.50 -3.53 -6.69
N SER A 97 18.29 -3.51 -5.61
CA SER A 97 18.29 -2.41 -4.65
C SER A 97 18.49 -1.06 -5.34
N GLY A 98 17.57 -0.12 -5.10
CA GLY A 98 17.57 1.21 -5.71
C GLY A 98 16.95 1.29 -7.10
N ASP A 99 16.48 0.17 -7.68
CA ASP A 99 15.91 0.12 -9.02
C ASP A 99 14.60 -0.69 -9.06
N PRO A 100 13.45 -0.05 -8.74
CA PRO A 100 12.15 -0.70 -8.80
C PRO A 100 11.81 -1.19 -10.21
N GLU A 101 12.05 -0.38 -11.23
CA GLU A 101 11.71 -0.72 -12.62
C GLU A 101 12.66 -1.75 -13.24
N GLY A 102 13.82 -1.99 -12.64
CA GLY A 102 14.68 -3.13 -12.94
C GLY A 102 14.27 -4.42 -12.24
N SER A 103 13.51 -4.33 -11.14
CA SER A 103 13.20 -5.44 -10.25
C SER A 103 12.04 -6.30 -10.77
N GLU A 104 12.28 -7.60 -10.97
CA GLU A 104 11.25 -8.56 -11.40
C GLU A 104 10.07 -8.61 -10.41
N LEU A 105 10.34 -8.51 -9.10
CA LEU A 105 9.29 -8.48 -8.07
C LEU A 105 8.29 -7.34 -8.35
N TYR A 106 8.78 -6.14 -8.63
CA TYR A 106 7.92 -4.98 -8.88
C TYR A 106 7.18 -5.10 -10.22
N LYS A 107 7.85 -5.54 -11.28
CA LYS A 107 7.22 -5.79 -12.59
C LYS A 107 6.04 -6.73 -12.52
N ARG A 108 6.14 -7.79 -11.71
CA ARG A 108 5.04 -8.73 -11.46
C ARG A 108 3.85 -8.07 -10.76
N LEU A 109 4.08 -7.13 -9.85
CA LEU A 109 2.98 -6.42 -9.17
C LEU A 109 2.20 -5.50 -10.12
N ILE A 110 2.86 -4.95 -11.15
CA ILE A 110 2.24 -4.01 -12.10
C ILE A 110 1.88 -4.63 -13.46
N GLY A 111 2.36 -5.83 -13.76
CA GLY A 111 2.16 -6.50 -15.05
C GLY A 111 2.96 -5.88 -16.21
N ASP A 112 4.17 -5.40 -15.96
CA ASP A 112 5.02 -4.79 -17.00
C ASP A 112 5.79 -5.87 -17.78
N GLY A 113 5.28 -6.21 -18.96
CA GLY A 113 5.88 -7.21 -19.85
C GLY A 113 5.83 -8.66 -19.32
N VAL A 114 5.20 -8.88 -18.16
CA VAL A 114 5.06 -10.16 -17.47
C VAL A 114 3.66 -10.31 -16.89
N ASP A 115 3.23 -11.54 -16.61
CA ASP A 115 1.95 -11.81 -15.97
C ASP A 115 1.90 -11.19 -14.56
N ILE A 116 0.77 -10.56 -14.26
CA ILE A 116 0.53 -9.91 -12.98
C ILE A 116 0.41 -10.92 -11.84
N MET A 117 0.98 -10.58 -10.69
CA MET A 117 0.86 -11.33 -9.44
C MET A 117 0.24 -10.47 -8.34
N PRO A 118 -0.65 -11.03 -7.51
CA PRO A 118 -1.13 -12.42 -7.55
C PRO A 118 -2.12 -12.69 -8.71
N PRO A 119 -2.37 -13.96 -9.08
CA PRO A 119 -3.34 -14.32 -10.13
C PRO A 119 -4.78 -13.89 -9.81
N SER A 120 -5.09 -13.61 -8.54
CA SER A 120 -6.37 -13.05 -8.10
C SER A 120 -6.60 -11.61 -8.56
N GLY A 121 -5.56 -10.91 -9.02
CA GLY A 121 -5.62 -9.57 -9.57
C GLY A 121 -4.60 -8.61 -8.95
N LYS A 122 -4.54 -7.40 -9.51
CA LYS A 122 -3.66 -6.33 -9.05
C LYS A 122 -3.95 -5.98 -7.58
N LEU A 123 -2.89 -5.84 -6.78
CA LEU A 123 -2.98 -5.33 -5.41
C LEU A 123 -3.37 -3.84 -5.40
N PRO A 124 -3.85 -3.29 -4.27
CA PRO A 124 -4.09 -1.86 -4.15
C PRO A 124 -2.85 -1.03 -4.48
N ASP A 125 -3.03 0.11 -5.15
CA ASP A 125 -1.91 0.95 -5.60
C ASP A 125 -1.02 1.41 -4.42
N ALA A 126 -1.60 1.70 -3.25
CA ALA A 126 -0.84 2.03 -2.05
C ALA A 126 0.06 0.88 -1.57
N THR A 127 -0.41 -0.36 -1.69
CA THR A 127 0.41 -1.54 -1.36
C THR A 127 1.55 -1.69 -2.36
N ILE A 128 1.28 -1.51 -3.65
CA ILE A 128 2.32 -1.57 -4.69
C ILE A 128 3.35 -0.44 -4.49
N GLN A 129 2.91 0.74 -4.07
CA GLN A 129 3.78 1.86 -3.75
C GLN A 129 4.75 1.53 -2.61
N LEU A 130 4.34 0.76 -1.59
CA LEU A 130 5.27 0.30 -0.54
C LEU A 130 6.44 -0.49 -1.13
N PHE A 131 6.20 -1.38 -2.09
CA PHE A 131 7.27 -2.13 -2.74
C PHE A 131 8.17 -1.23 -3.58
N TYR A 132 7.57 -0.28 -4.32
CA TYR A 132 8.36 0.70 -5.08
C TYR A 132 9.28 1.48 -4.14
N ASP A 133 8.73 2.06 -3.08
CA ASP A 133 9.45 2.91 -2.14
C ASP A 133 10.52 2.13 -1.40
N TRP A 134 10.21 0.94 -0.90
CA TRP A 134 11.19 0.07 -0.24
C TRP A 134 12.36 -0.28 -1.17
N ILE A 135 12.09 -0.66 -2.42
CA ILE A 135 13.16 -0.96 -3.38
C ILE A 135 13.98 0.30 -3.69
N ALA A 136 13.32 1.43 -3.95
CA ALA A 136 13.96 2.72 -4.23
C ALA A 136 14.84 3.21 -3.06
N GLN A 137 14.44 2.91 -1.82
CA GLN A 137 15.20 3.21 -0.59
C GLN A 137 16.36 2.23 -0.33
N GLY A 138 16.64 1.33 -1.28
CA GLY A 138 17.76 0.39 -1.21
C GLY A 138 17.40 -1.02 -0.73
N ALA A 139 16.10 -1.33 -0.60
CA ALA A 139 15.58 -2.62 -0.16
C ALA A 139 16.19 -3.07 1.18
N LEU A 140 16.12 -2.22 2.20
CA LEU A 140 16.72 -2.47 3.51
C LEU A 140 16.08 -3.69 4.20
N ASN A 141 16.88 -4.43 4.98
CA ASN A 141 16.39 -5.49 5.87
C ASN A 141 16.22 -4.92 7.29
N ASN A 142 15.08 -4.27 7.56
CA ASN A 142 14.81 -3.48 8.76
C ASN A 142 13.44 -3.76 9.39
#